data_AF-A0A942S3C4-F1
#
_entry.id   AF-A0A942S3C4-F1
#
_cell.length_a   1.000
_cell.length_b   1.000
_cell.length_c   1.000
_cell.angle_alpha   90.00
_cell.angle_beta   90.00
_cell.angle_gamma   90.00
#
_symmetry.space_group_name_H-M   'P 1'
#
loop_
_entity.id
_entity.type
_entity.pdbx_description
1 polymer ?
#
loop_
_entity_poly.entity_id
_entity_poly.type
_entity_poly.pdbx_seq_one_letter_code
_entity_poly.pdbx_strand_id
1 'polypeptide(L)'
;MHTMKTKIFLLSFVFGLISGKPVFAESSSEYAQMGMAAWSAFKCSALAEKSNNPQDQERLFKYGYAQGLKFIDAIRSEKVKREDLSTGVPMMMLLLLQGPTPDFMLGRVFEGALDSATNDVFKTGDQFNSDEMQEIIAKNKFWKQNCQLIGQ
;
A
#
# COMPACT_ATOMS: atom_id res chain seq x y z
N MET A 1 30.45 72.89 -23.13
CA MET A 1 30.15 71.64 -23.87
C MET A 1 30.60 70.47 -23.01
N HIS A 2 29.77 69.93 -22.13
CA HIS A 2 29.96 68.62 -21.50
C HIS A 2 28.60 68.12 -20.96
N THR A 3 28.06 67.10 -21.60
CA THR A 3 26.78 66.45 -21.27
C THR A 3 27.02 65.25 -20.35
N MET A 4 26.40 65.27 -19.16
CA MET A 4 26.38 64.14 -18.22
C MET A 4 25.41 63.07 -18.73
N LYS A 5 25.90 61.85 -18.98
CA LYS A 5 25.08 60.69 -19.34
C LYS A 5 24.62 59.98 -18.06
N THR A 6 23.35 60.14 -17.71
CA THR A 6 22.69 59.39 -16.63
C THR A 6 22.44 57.96 -17.09
N LYS A 7 23.12 56.98 -16.47
CA LYS A 7 22.88 55.55 -16.71
C LYS A 7 21.64 55.11 -15.92
N ILE A 8 20.57 54.81 -16.62
CA ILE A 8 19.36 54.17 -16.07
C ILE A 8 19.71 52.71 -15.76
N PHE A 9 19.76 52.36 -14.47
CA PHE A 9 19.81 50.97 -14.03
C PHE A 9 18.37 50.41 -14.08
N LEU A 10 18.09 49.59 -15.08
CA LEU A 10 16.87 48.80 -15.17
C LEU A 10 16.94 47.67 -14.12
N LEU A 11 16.20 47.82 -13.02
CA LEU A 11 15.92 46.70 -12.11
C LEU A 11 14.90 45.78 -12.79
N SER A 12 15.37 44.68 -13.38
CA SER A 12 14.51 43.59 -13.84
C SER A 12 14.02 42.79 -12.62
N PHE A 13 12.78 43.03 -12.19
CA PHE A 13 12.10 42.21 -11.20
C PHE A 13 11.63 40.91 -11.88
N VAL A 14 12.43 39.85 -11.77
CA VAL A 14 12.05 38.51 -12.25
C VAL A 14 11.02 37.95 -11.26
N PHE A 15 9.74 38.06 -11.61
CA PHE A 15 8.65 37.40 -10.91
C PHE A 15 8.68 35.90 -11.28
N GLY A 16 9.48 35.13 -10.54
CA GLY A 16 9.51 33.67 -10.66
C GLY A 16 8.20 33.07 -10.16
N LEU A 17 7.29 32.78 -11.09
CA LEU A 17 6.11 31.95 -10.83
C LEU A 17 6.59 30.55 -10.43
N ILE A 18 6.61 30.29 -9.12
CA ILE A 18 6.84 28.95 -8.57
C ILE A 18 5.62 28.11 -8.99
N SER A 19 5.76 27.34 -10.08
CA SER A 19 4.82 26.30 -10.45
C SER A 19 4.98 25.09 -9.50
N GLY A 20 4.61 25.28 -8.24
CA GLY A 20 4.44 24.16 -7.32
C GLY A 20 3.25 23.33 -7.79
N LYS A 21 3.45 22.03 -8.04
CA LYS A 21 2.31 21.12 -8.21
C LYS A 21 1.49 21.19 -6.91
N PRO A 22 0.16 21.36 -6.98
CA PRO A 22 -0.66 21.27 -5.79
C PRO A 22 -0.42 19.89 -5.17
N VAL A 23 0.17 19.89 -3.98
CA VAL A 23 0.21 18.70 -3.12
C VAL A 23 -1.20 18.58 -2.59
N PHE A 24 -2.06 17.85 -3.29
CA PHE A 24 -3.34 17.46 -2.75
C PHE A 24 -3.07 16.52 -1.58
N ALA A 25 -3.40 16.97 -0.37
CA ALA A 25 -3.37 16.10 0.79
C ALA A 25 -4.39 14.97 0.56
N GLU A 26 -3.98 13.72 0.81
CA GLU A 26 -4.92 12.61 0.68
C GLU A 26 -6.04 12.75 1.72
N SER A 27 -7.25 12.38 1.32
CA SER A 27 -8.42 12.33 2.17
C SER A 27 -8.37 11.12 3.12
N SER A 28 -9.17 11.19 4.17
CA SER A 28 -9.34 10.08 5.12
C SER A 28 -9.74 8.76 4.41
N SER A 29 -10.66 8.82 3.45
CA SER A 29 -11.09 7.64 2.68
C SER A 29 -9.95 7.08 1.82
N GLU A 30 -9.14 7.94 1.21
CA GLU A 30 -7.98 7.51 0.42
C GLU A 30 -6.95 6.80 1.31
N TYR A 31 -6.66 7.31 2.52
CA TYR A 31 -5.80 6.61 3.48
C TYR A 31 -6.39 5.26 3.90
N ALA A 32 -7.69 5.16 4.17
CA ALA A 32 -8.34 3.89 4.48
C ALA A 32 -8.21 2.88 3.31
N GLN A 33 -8.35 3.36 2.07
CA GLN A 33 -8.13 2.53 0.88
C GLN A 33 -6.68 2.03 0.78
N MET A 34 -5.69 2.80 1.23
CA MET A 34 -4.30 2.31 1.31
C MET A 34 -4.18 1.11 2.28
N GLY A 35 -4.94 1.12 3.39
CA GLY A 35 -5.02 -0.02 4.30
C GLY A 35 -5.58 -1.28 3.61
N MET A 36 -6.72 -1.15 2.92
CA MET A 36 -7.29 -2.25 2.14
C MET A 36 -6.36 -2.74 1.02
N ALA A 37 -5.68 -1.82 0.35
CA ALA A 37 -4.71 -2.12 -0.69
C ALA A 37 -3.53 -2.92 -0.13
N ALA A 38 -3.00 -2.53 1.04
CA ALA A 38 -1.94 -3.25 1.72
C ALA A 38 -2.34 -4.68 2.07
N TRP A 39 -3.49 -4.85 2.72
CA TRP A 39 -4.03 -6.17 3.08
C TRP A 39 -4.21 -7.07 1.85
N SER A 40 -4.85 -6.54 0.81
CA SER A 40 -5.11 -7.30 -0.42
C SER A 40 -3.82 -7.68 -1.14
N ALA A 41 -2.86 -6.76 -1.21
CA ALA A 41 -1.57 -7.01 -1.83
C ALA A 41 -0.77 -8.08 -1.07
N PHE A 42 -0.74 -8.06 0.27
CA PHE A 42 -0.08 -9.10 1.05
C PHE A 42 -0.72 -10.48 0.89
N LYS A 43 -2.06 -10.55 0.89
CA LYS A 43 -2.75 -11.81 0.55
C LYS A 43 -2.35 -12.34 -0.81
N CYS A 44 -2.37 -11.47 -1.82
CA CYS A 44 -2.01 -11.83 -3.18
C CYS A 44 -0.52 -12.20 -3.31
N SER A 45 0.37 -11.56 -2.55
CA SER A 45 1.79 -11.91 -2.47
C SER A 45 1.98 -13.34 -1.96
N ALA A 46 1.28 -13.72 -0.88
CA ALA A 46 1.34 -15.08 -0.33
C ALA A 46 0.80 -16.12 -1.32
N LEU A 47 -0.28 -15.79 -2.04
CA LEU A 47 -0.80 -16.66 -3.11
C LEU A 47 0.17 -16.79 -4.28
N ALA A 48 0.83 -15.70 -4.69
CA ALA A 48 1.82 -15.71 -5.76
C ALA A 48 3.03 -16.58 -5.40
N GLU A 49 3.52 -16.48 -4.17
CA GLU A 49 4.57 -17.36 -3.64
C GLU A 49 4.19 -18.84 -3.75
N LYS A 50 2.99 -19.20 -3.25
CA LYS A 50 2.48 -20.58 -3.35
C LYS A 50 2.16 -21.03 -4.77
N SER A 51 2.02 -20.09 -5.71
CA SER A 51 1.79 -20.38 -7.13
C SER A 51 3.06 -20.37 -7.97
N ASN A 52 4.25 -20.41 -7.34
CA ASN A 52 5.55 -20.33 -8.00
C ASN A 52 5.71 -19.10 -8.92
N ASN A 53 5.14 -17.96 -8.53
CA ASN A 53 5.22 -16.69 -9.26
C ASN A 53 6.00 -15.63 -8.46
N PRO A 54 7.35 -15.71 -8.44
CA PRO A 54 8.18 -14.84 -7.62
C PRO A 54 8.13 -13.36 -8.06
N GLN A 55 7.87 -13.09 -9.33
CA GLN A 55 7.78 -11.74 -9.87
C GLN A 55 6.56 -11.01 -9.29
N ASP A 56 5.39 -11.64 -9.32
CA ASP A 56 4.20 -11.06 -8.72
C ASP A 56 4.28 -11.04 -7.18
N GLN A 57 4.89 -12.05 -6.55
CA GLN A 57 5.14 -12.04 -5.12
C GLN A 57 5.90 -10.77 -4.71
N GLU A 58 7.06 -10.51 -5.31
CA GLU A 58 7.87 -9.35 -4.95
C GLU A 58 7.16 -8.02 -5.24
N ARG A 59 6.52 -7.91 -6.42
CA ARG A 59 5.76 -6.71 -6.82
C ARG A 59 4.64 -6.38 -5.83
N LEU A 60 3.84 -7.39 -5.48
CA LEU A 60 2.71 -7.25 -4.57
C LEU A 60 3.18 -6.98 -3.14
N PHE A 61 4.24 -7.64 -2.69
CA PHE A 61 4.83 -7.38 -1.37
C PHE A 61 5.28 -5.91 -1.26
N LYS A 62 6.06 -5.42 -2.23
CA LYS A 62 6.55 -4.03 -2.23
C LYS A 62 5.41 -3.01 -2.28
N TYR A 63 4.41 -3.27 -3.12
CA TYR A 63 3.22 -2.42 -3.19
C TYR A 63 2.47 -2.41 -1.85
N GLY A 64 2.19 -3.58 -1.28
CA GLY A 64 1.50 -3.70 0.00
C GLY A 64 2.24 -3.02 1.14
N TYR A 65 3.56 -3.18 1.18
CA TYR A 65 4.44 -2.52 2.15
C TYR A 65 4.37 -1.00 2.04
N ALA A 66 4.50 -0.45 0.82
CA ALA A 66 4.43 0.99 0.59
C ALA A 66 3.06 1.58 0.98
N GLN A 67 1.96 0.92 0.62
CA GLN A 67 0.61 1.36 1.00
C GLN A 67 0.39 1.27 2.51
N GLY A 68 0.85 0.18 3.12
CA GLY A 68 0.72 -0.07 4.55
C GLY A 68 1.46 0.97 5.40
N LEU A 69 2.67 1.36 4.99
CA LEU A 69 3.43 2.40 5.69
C LEU A 69 2.69 3.75 5.68
N LYS A 70 2.16 4.16 4.53
CA LYS A 70 1.39 5.40 4.40
C LYS A 70 0.13 5.36 5.25
N PHE A 71 -0.59 4.24 5.25
CA PHE A 71 -1.78 4.06 6.06
C PHE A 71 -1.49 4.13 7.57
N ILE A 72 -0.42 3.46 8.02
CA ILE A 72 -0.02 3.49 9.44
C ILE A 72 0.39 4.91 9.85
N ASP A 73 1.15 5.62 9.02
CA ASP A 73 1.51 7.02 9.28
C ASP A 73 0.26 7.91 9.38
N ALA A 74 -0.72 7.72 8.50
CA ALA A 74 -1.98 8.44 8.53
C ALA A 74 -2.81 8.16 9.79
N ILE A 75 -2.89 6.90 10.25
CA ILE A 75 -3.55 6.55 11.52
C ILE A 75 -2.86 7.24 12.69
N ARG A 76 -1.51 7.14 12.76
CA ARG A 76 -0.73 7.71 13.86
C ARG A 76 -0.80 9.24 13.91
N SER A 77 -1.02 9.86 12.75
CA SER A 77 -1.23 11.29 12.59
C SER A 77 -2.70 11.71 12.71
N GLU A 78 -3.60 10.82 13.12
CA GLU A 78 -5.05 11.08 13.25
C GLU A 78 -5.74 11.60 11.97
N LYS A 79 -5.19 11.23 10.80
CA LYS A 79 -5.72 11.65 9.48
C LYS A 79 -6.84 10.76 8.94
N VAL A 80 -7.11 9.64 9.60
CA VAL A 80 -8.15 8.67 9.19
C VAL A 80 -9.30 8.70 10.19
N LYS A 81 -10.48 9.06 9.71
CA LYS A 81 -11.72 9.07 10.47
C LYS A 81 -12.13 7.65 10.82
N ARG A 82 -12.81 7.49 11.96
CA ARG A 82 -13.27 6.19 12.47
C ARG A 82 -14.23 5.51 11.49
N GLU A 83 -15.09 6.28 10.84
CA GLU A 83 -16.08 5.78 9.88
C GLU A 83 -15.40 5.14 8.66
N ASP A 84 -14.38 5.80 8.13
CA ASP A 84 -13.58 5.31 7.00
C ASP A 84 -12.76 4.08 7.39
N LEU A 85 -12.24 4.01 8.62
CA LEU A 85 -11.58 2.79 9.13
C LEU A 85 -12.55 1.61 9.20
N SER A 86 -13.75 1.84 9.74
CA SER A 86 -14.74 0.79 9.98
C SER A 86 -15.35 0.20 8.70
N THR A 87 -15.35 0.97 7.62
CA THR A 87 -15.96 0.58 6.34
C THR A 87 -14.94 0.24 5.27
N GLY A 88 -13.77 0.89 5.31
CA GLY A 88 -12.74 0.80 4.28
C GLY A 88 -11.58 -0.13 4.61
N VAL A 89 -11.45 -0.64 5.84
CA VAL A 89 -10.29 -1.44 6.25
C VAL A 89 -10.74 -2.77 6.87
N PRO A 90 -10.13 -3.91 6.50
CA PRO A 90 -10.41 -5.20 7.13
C PRO A 90 -10.18 -5.14 8.64
N MET A 91 -11.16 -5.57 9.44
CA MET A 91 -11.08 -5.57 10.91
C MET A 91 -9.83 -6.30 11.42
N MET A 92 -9.48 -7.43 10.80
CA MET A 92 -8.28 -8.20 11.16
C MET A 92 -6.99 -7.36 11.01
N MET A 93 -6.89 -6.53 9.98
CA MET A 93 -5.75 -5.63 9.82
C MET A 93 -5.67 -4.64 10.99
N LEU A 94 -6.78 -4.00 11.35
CA LEU A 94 -6.83 -3.03 12.46
C LEU A 94 -6.39 -3.65 13.79
N LEU A 95 -6.79 -4.90 14.06
CA LEU A 95 -6.40 -5.63 15.27
C LEU A 95 -4.89 -5.96 15.30
N LEU A 96 -4.24 -6.05 14.15
CA LEU A 96 -2.83 -6.39 14.00
C LEU A 96 -1.90 -5.17 14.02
N LEU A 97 -2.43 -3.94 13.98
CA LEU A 97 -1.67 -2.68 14.04
C LEU A 97 -1.15 -2.34 15.46
N GLN A 98 -0.55 -3.30 16.13
CA GLN A 98 0.08 -3.08 17.44
C GLN A 98 1.55 -3.47 17.37
N GLY A 99 2.40 -2.66 17.97
CA GLY A 99 3.84 -2.86 17.96
C GLY A 99 4.62 -1.58 18.14
N PRO A 100 5.94 -1.67 18.32
CA PRO A 100 6.79 -0.51 18.58
C PRO A 100 7.08 0.33 17.34
N THR A 101 7.09 -0.28 16.14
CA THR A 101 7.44 0.40 14.87
C THR A 101 6.44 0.06 13.77
N PRO A 102 6.29 0.94 12.74
CA PRO A 102 5.46 0.65 11.57
C PRO A 102 5.85 -0.66 10.86
N ASP A 103 7.15 -0.95 10.75
CA ASP A 103 7.65 -2.17 10.10
C ASP A 103 7.21 -3.42 10.87
N PHE A 104 7.29 -3.39 12.20
CA PHE A 104 6.83 -4.51 13.03
C PHE A 104 5.31 -4.70 12.91
N MET A 105 4.54 -3.61 12.90
CA MET A 105 3.10 -3.66 12.65
C MET A 105 2.79 -4.29 11.29
N LEU A 106 3.52 -3.88 10.24
CA LEU A 106 3.35 -4.46 8.90
C LEU A 106 3.76 -5.92 8.83
N GLY A 107 4.80 -6.34 9.55
CA GLY A 107 5.15 -7.75 9.69
C GLY A 107 3.97 -8.57 10.24
N ARG A 108 3.31 -8.08 11.30
CA ARG A 108 2.11 -8.74 11.85
C ARG A 108 0.93 -8.75 10.89
N VAL A 109 0.71 -7.63 10.18
CA VAL A 109 -0.34 -7.54 9.16
C VAL A 109 -0.06 -8.52 8.02
N PHE A 110 1.19 -8.63 7.57
CA PHE A 110 1.60 -9.56 6.53
C PHE A 110 1.34 -11.02 6.96
N GLU A 111 1.77 -11.41 8.16
CA GLU A 111 1.51 -12.76 8.70
C GLU A 111 0.00 -13.07 8.78
N GLY A 112 -0.81 -12.12 9.26
CA GLY A 112 -2.27 -12.30 9.31
C GLY A 112 -2.93 -12.37 7.92
N ALA A 113 -2.43 -11.60 6.96
CA ALA A 113 -2.89 -11.65 5.58
C ALA A 113 -2.49 -12.97 4.90
N LEU A 114 -1.27 -13.46 5.15
CA LEU A 114 -0.79 -14.76 4.69
C LEU A 114 -1.71 -15.86 5.21
N ASP A 115 -1.90 -15.95 6.53
CA ASP A 115 -2.77 -16.95 7.15
C ASP A 115 -4.20 -16.91 6.56
N SER A 116 -4.77 -15.70 6.44
CA SER A 116 -6.08 -15.50 5.84
C SER A 116 -6.16 -15.92 4.37
N ALA A 117 -5.05 -15.83 3.62
CA ALA A 117 -5.02 -16.21 2.21
C ALA A 117 -4.82 -17.72 2.01
N THR A 118 -4.03 -18.36 2.88
CA THR A 118 -3.51 -19.71 2.66
C THR A 118 -4.11 -20.80 3.57
N ASN A 119 -4.94 -20.49 4.56
CA ASN A 119 -5.48 -21.51 5.46
C ASN A 119 -6.17 -22.68 4.71
N ASP A 120 -7.06 -22.36 3.76
CA ASP A 120 -7.74 -23.30 2.86
C ASP A 120 -6.90 -23.69 1.61
N VAL A 121 -5.70 -23.12 1.47
CA VAL A 121 -4.69 -23.63 0.51
C VAL A 121 -4.01 -24.84 1.13
N PHE A 122 -3.61 -24.75 2.39
CA PHE A 122 -2.91 -25.83 3.09
C PHE A 122 -3.82 -27.00 3.48
N LYS A 123 -5.11 -26.75 3.71
CA LYS A 123 -6.06 -27.77 4.18
C LYS A 123 -7.39 -27.73 3.44
N THR A 124 -7.95 -28.91 3.19
CA THR A 124 -9.34 -29.08 2.73
C THR A 124 -10.08 -29.93 3.76
N GLY A 125 -10.98 -29.32 4.53
CA GLY A 125 -11.53 -29.96 5.73
C GLY A 125 -10.42 -30.24 6.74
N ASP A 126 -10.34 -31.48 7.22
CA ASP A 126 -9.33 -31.91 8.20
C ASP A 126 -8.04 -32.47 7.56
N GLN A 127 -7.94 -32.49 6.24
CA GLN A 127 -6.82 -33.09 5.50
C GLN A 127 -5.87 -32.02 4.97
N PHE A 128 -4.56 -32.28 5.10
CA PHE A 128 -3.53 -31.45 4.47
C PHE A 128 -3.47 -31.72 2.95
N ASN A 129 -3.38 -30.66 2.18
CA ASN A 129 -3.24 -30.72 0.73
C ASN A 129 -1.78 -31.03 0.35
N SER A 130 -1.56 -31.83 -0.69
CA SER A 130 -0.22 -31.99 -1.28
C SER A 130 0.31 -30.67 -1.83
N ASP A 131 1.63 -30.54 -2.00
CA ASP A 131 2.24 -29.32 -2.54
C ASP A 131 1.68 -28.96 -3.93
N GLU A 132 1.46 -29.96 -4.78
CA GLU A 132 0.82 -29.76 -6.10
C GLU A 132 -0.61 -29.22 -5.97
N MET A 133 -1.40 -29.74 -5.03
CA MET A 133 -2.75 -29.25 -4.78
C MET A 133 -2.75 -27.83 -4.20
N GLN A 134 -1.81 -27.53 -3.29
CA GLN A 134 -1.62 -26.19 -2.74
C GLN A 134 -1.33 -25.17 -3.86
N GLU A 135 -0.44 -25.50 -4.79
CA GLU A 135 -0.12 -24.65 -5.94
C GLU A 135 -1.35 -24.38 -6.82
N ILE A 136 -2.12 -25.42 -7.15
CA ILE A 136 -3.34 -25.29 -7.97
C ILE A 136 -4.37 -24.39 -7.27
N ILE A 137 -4.62 -24.60 -5.98
CA ILE A 137 -5.58 -23.79 -5.21
C ILE A 137 -5.10 -22.34 -5.12
N ALA A 138 -3.82 -22.13 -4.81
CA ALA A 138 -3.23 -20.79 -4.71
C ALA A 138 -3.34 -20.03 -6.04
N LYS A 139 -3.04 -20.69 -7.17
CA LYS A 139 -3.13 -20.09 -8.50
C LYS A 139 -4.57 -19.71 -8.84
N ASN A 140 -5.53 -20.59 -8.57
CA ASN A 140 -6.95 -20.30 -8.79
C ASN A 140 -7.42 -19.10 -7.96
N LYS A 141 -7.00 -19.03 -6.69
CA LYS A 141 -7.30 -17.91 -5.81
C LYS A 141 -6.66 -16.61 -6.27
N PHE A 142 -5.41 -16.65 -6.72
CA PHE A 142 -4.69 -15.49 -7.24
C PHE A 142 -5.47 -14.83 -8.38
N TRP A 143 -5.90 -15.63 -9.36
CA TRP A 143 -6.72 -15.15 -10.48
C TRP A 143 -8.10 -14.67 -10.04
N LYS A 144 -8.79 -15.43 -9.19
CA LYS A 144 -10.14 -15.08 -8.71
C LYS A 144 -10.17 -13.77 -7.91
N GLN A 145 -9.09 -13.45 -7.21
CA GLN A 145 -8.96 -12.20 -6.44
C GLN A 145 -8.43 -11.03 -7.28
N ASN A 146 -8.25 -11.21 -8.60
CA ASN A 146 -7.70 -10.20 -9.50
C ASN A 146 -6.35 -9.66 -9.04
N CYS A 147 -5.51 -10.51 -8.47
CA CYS A 147 -4.21 -10.13 -7.93
C CYS A 147 -3.26 -9.51 -8.98
N GLN A 148 -3.46 -9.84 -10.26
CA GLN A 148 -2.75 -9.24 -11.38
C GLN A 148 -3.02 -7.74 -11.55
N LEU A 149 -4.13 -7.21 -11.02
CA LEU A 149 -4.52 -5.80 -11.18
C LEU A 149 -4.05 -4.89 -10.03
N ILE A 150 -3.57 -5.46 -8.93
CA ILE A 150 -3.19 -4.69 -7.74
C ILE A 150 -1.80 -4.08 -7.97
N GLY A 151 -1.63 -2.77 -7.82
CA GLY A 151 -0.31 -2.12 -7.86
C GLY A 151 0.37 -2.13 -9.24
N GLN A 152 -0.44 -1.98 -10.29
CA GLN A 152 0.01 -1.72 -11.66
C GLN A 152 0.15 -0.22 -11.92
#